data_AF-A0A1C5BIZ0-F1
#
_entry.id   AF-A0A1C5BIZ0-F1
#
_cell.length_a   1.000
_cell.length_b   1.000
_cell.length_c   1.000
_cell.angle_alpha   90.00
_cell.angle_beta   90.00
_cell.angle_gamma   90.00
#
_symmetry.space_group_name_H-M   'P 1'
#
loop_
_entity.id
_entity.type
_entity.pdbx_description
1 polymer ?
#
loop_
_entity_poly.entity_id
_entity_poly.type
_entity_poly.pdbx_seq_one_letter_code
_entity_poly.pdbx_strand_id
1 'polypeptide(L)'
;MKALREDFAEHGLDLPVYWGNRNWAPYLTDTLREMVADGRRRILVLATSAYASYSGCRQYRENLADALAALEAEGLELPKIDKLRHYFNHPGFVEPMVDGVLRSLADLPEDVRDGAHIAFSTHSIPTAAADTSGPVAAHGEGGAYVEEHLDVAQLIADAVRERTGVDHPWRLVYQSRSGAPHIPWLEPDICDHLEERHAAGVPAVVMAPIGFVSDHMEVLYDLDTEATAKAGELGLPVRRSATVGADPGSRPPCAN
;
A
#
# COMPACT_ATOMS: atom_id res chain seq x y z
N MET A 1 -16.51 2.47 -5.70
CA MET A 1 -17.47 3.60 -5.62
C MET A 1 -18.80 3.23 -4.98
N LYS A 2 -19.50 2.15 -5.41
CA LYS A 2 -20.76 1.73 -4.80
C LYS A 2 -20.63 1.47 -3.28
N ALA A 3 -19.68 0.62 -2.87
CA ALA A 3 -19.46 0.31 -1.46
C ALA A 3 -19.19 1.55 -0.58
N LEU A 4 -18.40 2.52 -1.06
CA LEU A 4 -18.14 3.75 -0.30
C LEU A 4 -19.40 4.62 -0.14
N ARG A 5 -20.26 4.67 -1.16
CA ARG A 5 -21.52 5.42 -1.07
C ARG A 5 -22.53 4.74 -0.14
N GLU A 6 -22.56 3.41 -0.13
CA GLU A 6 -23.37 2.63 0.80
C GLU A 6 -22.88 2.84 2.25
N ASP A 7 -21.58 2.75 2.48
CA ASP A 7 -20.96 3.02 3.78
C ASP A 7 -21.24 4.44 4.29
N PHE A 8 -21.12 5.45 3.43
CA PHE A 8 -21.47 6.83 3.79
C PHE A 8 -22.95 6.95 4.18
N ALA A 9 -23.86 6.35 3.41
CA ALA A 9 -25.27 6.36 3.72
C ALA A 9 -25.60 5.64 5.04
N GLU A 10 -24.95 4.51 5.32
CA GLU A 10 -25.08 3.77 6.58
C GLU A 10 -24.65 4.60 7.80
N HIS A 11 -23.65 5.48 7.62
CA HIS A 11 -23.17 6.41 8.65
C HIS A 11 -23.87 7.79 8.62
N GLY A 12 -24.95 7.95 7.84
CA GLY A 12 -25.71 9.19 7.76
C GLY A 12 -24.96 10.35 7.09
N LEU A 13 -23.93 10.04 6.28
CA LEU A 13 -23.14 11.00 5.54
C LEU A 13 -23.72 11.18 4.12
N ASP A 14 -24.36 12.31 3.88
CA ASP A 14 -24.76 12.73 2.53
C ASP A 14 -23.62 13.45 1.80
N LEU A 15 -22.51 12.73 1.59
CA LEU A 15 -21.32 13.25 0.90
C LEU A 15 -21.19 12.61 -0.50
N PRO A 16 -21.19 13.41 -1.57
CA PRO A 16 -21.00 12.89 -2.92
C PRO A 16 -19.56 12.43 -3.12
N VAL A 17 -19.40 11.32 -3.83
CA VAL A 17 -18.08 10.72 -4.12
C VAL A 17 -17.79 10.78 -5.62
N TYR A 18 -16.67 11.42 -5.94
CA TYR A 18 -16.12 11.59 -7.29
C TYR A 18 -14.82 10.80 -7.43
N TRP A 19 -14.45 10.45 -8.67
CA TRP A 19 -13.22 9.73 -8.98
C TRP A 19 -12.44 10.48 -10.06
N GLY A 20 -11.18 10.80 -9.78
CA GLY A 20 -10.30 11.52 -10.70
C GLY A 20 -8.97 10.80 -10.84
N ASN A 21 -8.73 10.26 -12.03
CA ASN A 21 -7.49 9.61 -12.40
C ASN A 21 -6.48 10.62 -12.94
N ARG A 22 -5.21 10.27 -12.81
CA ARG A 22 -4.12 11.05 -13.39
C ARG A 22 -3.88 10.77 -14.88
N ASN A 23 -3.86 9.48 -15.25
CA ASN A 23 -3.34 9.03 -16.53
C ASN A 23 -4.41 8.56 -17.53
N TRP A 24 -5.66 8.43 -17.10
CA TRP A 24 -6.76 7.93 -17.94
C TRP A 24 -8.09 8.55 -17.49
N ALA A 25 -9.15 8.41 -18.27
CA ALA A 25 -10.47 8.95 -17.92
C ALA A 25 -11.12 8.19 -16.74
N PRO A 26 -11.93 8.81 -15.87
CA PRO A 26 -12.17 10.25 -15.80
C PRO A 26 -10.93 10.99 -15.26
N TYR A 27 -10.49 12.04 -15.97
CA TYR A 27 -9.29 12.79 -15.56
C TYR A 27 -9.59 13.67 -14.34
N LEU A 28 -8.59 13.87 -13.49
CA LEU A 28 -8.67 14.70 -12.28
C LEU A 28 -9.20 16.11 -12.59
N THR A 29 -8.65 16.78 -13.61
CA THR A 29 -9.05 18.14 -13.97
C THR A 29 -10.51 18.20 -14.42
N ASP A 30 -10.95 17.23 -15.22
CA ASP A 30 -12.34 17.14 -15.68
C ASP A 30 -13.30 16.88 -14.52
N THR A 31 -12.88 16.02 -13.59
CA THR A 31 -13.65 15.71 -12.37
C THR A 31 -13.78 16.94 -11.47
N LEU A 32 -12.69 17.70 -11.26
CA LEU A 32 -12.76 18.93 -10.48
C LEU A 32 -13.64 19.98 -11.15
N ARG A 33 -13.63 20.08 -12.49
CA ARG A 33 -14.52 20.95 -13.24
C ARG A 33 -16.00 20.59 -13.01
N GLU A 34 -16.32 19.29 -13.08
CA GLU A 34 -17.66 18.78 -12.76
C GLU A 34 -18.06 19.13 -11.32
N MET A 35 -17.18 18.89 -10.34
CA MET A 35 -17.45 19.24 -8.94
C MET A 35 -17.71 20.73 -8.74
N VAL A 36 -16.98 21.61 -9.42
CA VAL A 36 -17.22 23.06 -9.35
C VAL A 36 -18.58 23.44 -9.96
N ALA A 37 -18.94 22.84 -11.10
CA ALA A 37 -20.23 23.03 -11.75
C ALA A 37 -21.40 22.55 -10.88
N ASP A 38 -21.20 21.47 -10.13
CA ASP A 38 -22.14 20.95 -9.12
C ASP A 38 -22.23 21.80 -7.85
N GLY A 39 -21.53 22.94 -7.79
CA GLY A 39 -21.53 23.85 -6.64
C GLY A 39 -20.69 23.36 -5.46
N ARG A 40 -19.80 22.38 -5.64
CA ARG A 40 -18.90 21.92 -4.57
C ARG A 40 -17.81 22.98 -4.36
N ARG A 41 -17.58 23.35 -3.10
CA ARG A 41 -16.61 24.41 -2.72
C ARG A 41 -15.59 23.98 -1.67
N ARG A 42 -15.84 22.86 -0.98
CA ARG A 42 -14.92 22.24 -0.03
C ARG A 42 -14.79 20.78 -0.41
N ILE A 43 -13.58 20.36 -0.72
CA ILE A 43 -13.30 19.04 -1.28
C ILE A 43 -12.26 18.35 -0.41
N LEU A 44 -12.58 17.17 0.08
CA LEU A 44 -11.62 16.27 0.72
C LEU A 44 -11.04 15.35 -0.35
N VAL A 45 -9.71 15.24 -0.41
CA VAL A 45 -9.03 14.37 -1.37
C VAL A 45 -8.34 13.23 -0.64
N LEU A 46 -8.80 12.01 -0.89
CA LEU A 46 -8.10 10.78 -0.53
C LEU A 46 -7.26 10.33 -1.73
N ALA A 47 -5.94 10.37 -1.59
CA ALA A 47 -5.05 9.72 -2.57
C ALA A 47 -5.11 8.20 -2.34
N THR A 48 -5.05 7.42 -3.41
CA THR A 48 -5.07 5.95 -3.31
C THR A 48 -3.74 5.35 -2.85
N SER A 49 -2.67 6.14 -2.79
CA SER A 49 -1.43 5.72 -2.16
C SER A 49 -1.50 5.98 -0.65
N ALA A 50 -1.21 4.93 0.14
CA ALA A 50 -1.20 5.01 1.59
C ALA A 50 0.07 5.67 2.16
N TYR A 51 1.12 5.84 1.35
CA TYR A 51 2.49 6.12 1.80
C TYR A 51 3.11 7.40 1.22
N ALA A 52 4.08 7.95 1.93
CA ALA A 52 4.91 9.06 1.51
C ALA A 52 5.92 8.63 0.46
N SER A 53 5.80 9.19 -0.75
CA SER A 53 6.89 9.19 -1.73
C SER A 53 6.67 10.31 -2.75
N TYR A 54 7.61 10.47 -3.70
CA TYR A 54 7.35 11.37 -4.83
C TYR A 54 6.07 10.97 -5.57
N SER A 55 6.00 9.73 -6.06
CA SER A 55 4.87 9.20 -6.83
C SER A 55 3.60 9.02 -5.99
N GLY A 56 3.73 8.68 -4.70
CA GLY A 56 2.61 8.42 -3.78
C GLY A 56 2.03 9.66 -3.12
N CYS A 57 2.77 10.77 -3.06
CA CYS A 57 2.32 11.98 -2.34
C CYS A 57 2.59 13.28 -3.10
N ARG A 58 3.85 13.59 -3.40
CA ARG A 58 4.22 14.89 -3.98
C ARG A 58 3.56 15.11 -5.34
N GLN A 59 3.58 14.09 -6.18
CA GLN A 59 3.03 14.17 -7.53
C GLN A 59 1.50 14.33 -7.54
N TYR A 60 0.77 13.72 -6.60
CA TYR A 60 -0.66 14.00 -6.42
C TYR A 60 -0.92 15.46 -6.06
N ARG A 61 -0.06 16.07 -5.22
CA ARG A 61 -0.18 17.50 -4.87
C ARG A 61 0.12 18.40 -6.07
N GLU A 62 1.14 18.07 -6.85
CA GLU A 62 1.47 18.77 -8.10
C GLU A 62 0.29 18.69 -9.09
N ASN A 63 -0.32 17.51 -9.28
CA ASN A 63 -1.46 17.37 -10.18
C ASN A 63 -2.73 18.09 -9.70
N LEU A 64 -2.97 18.15 -8.38
CA LEU A 64 -4.04 18.99 -7.82
C LEU A 64 -3.78 20.47 -8.08
N ALA A 65 -2.54 20.93 -7.93
CA ALA A 65 -2.16 22.32 -8.21
C ALA A 65 -2.34 22.66 -9.71
N ASP A 66 -1.88 21.78 -10.60
CA ASP A 66 -2.04 21.94 -12.06
C ASP A 66 -3.52 21.99 -12.45
N ALA A 67 -4.35 21.12 -11.86
CA ALA A 67 -5.78 21.11 -12.12
C ALA A 67 -6.48 22.38 -11.62
N LEU A 68 -6.11 22.89 -10.43
CA LEU A 68 -6.63 24.16 -9.93
C LEU A 68 -6.22 25.34 -10.83
N ALA A 69 -4.97 25.37 -11.30
CA ALA A 69 -4.50 26.39 -12.24
C ALA A 69 -5.26 26.35 -13.57
N ALA A 70 -5.61 25.15 -14.06
CA ALA A 70 -6.44 25.01 -15.26
C ALA A 70 -7.86 25.56 -15.05
N LEU A 71 -8.51 25.23 -13.93
CA LEU A 71 -9.83 25.78 -13.57
C LEU A 71 -9.79 27.31 -13.43
N GLU A 72 -8.72 27.86 -12.86
CA GLU A 72 -8.54 29.31 -12.73
C GLU A 72 -8.43 29.99 -14.10
N ALA A 73 -7.65 29.42 -15.02
CA ALA A 73 -7.51 29.91 -16.39
C ALA A 73 -8.84 29.85 -17.17
N GLU A 74 -9.73 28.93 -16.82
CA GLU A 74 -11.09 28.84 -17.36
C GLU A 74 -12.08 29.85 -16.72
N GLY A 75 -11.64 30.63 -15.73
CA GLY A 75 -12.46 31.61 -15.04
C GLY A 75 -13.44 31.00 -14.02
N LEU A 76 -13.18 29.78 -13.55
CA LEU A 76 -14.03 29.09 -12.59
C LEU A 76 -13.68 29.50 -11.15
N GLU A 77 -14.71 29.52 -10.30
CA GLU A 77 -14.52 29.74 -8.86
C GLU A 77 -13.83 28.51 -8.24
N LEU A 78 -12.61 28.70 -7.74
CA LEU A 78 -11.80 27.59 -7.23
C LEU A 78 -12.36 27.03 -5.91
N PRO A 79 -12.45 25.70 -5.78
CA PRO A 79 -12.81 25.07 -4.51
C PRO A 79 -11.62 25.06 -3.55
N LYS A 80 -11.90 25.08 -2.24
CA LYS A 80 -10.91 24.72 -1.23
C LYS A 80 -10.69 23.20 -1.24
N ILE A 81 -9.45 22.78 -1.48
CA ILE A 81 -9.04 21.38 -1.47
C ILE A 81 -8.23 21.08 -0.21
N ASP A 82 -8.67 20.09 0.56
CA ASP A 82 -7.96 19.54 1.71
C ASP A 82 -7.57 18.08 1.40
N LYS A 83 -6.28 17.82 1.12
CA LYS A 83 -5.76 16.45 0.95
C LYS A 83 -5.66 15.77 2.33
N LEU A 84 -6.27 14.61 2.45
CA LEU A 84 -6.20 13.79 3.66
C LEU A 84 -4.76 13.29 3.90
N ARG A 85 -4.44 13.03 5.17
CA ARG A 85 -3.16 12.44 5.55
C ARG A 85 -2.98 11.04 4.93
N HIS A 86 -1.74 10.59 4.88
CA HIS A 86 -1.43 9.19 4.64
C HIS A 86 -2.11 8.31 5.69
N TYR A 87 -2.62 7.15 5.28
CA TYR A 87 -3.45 6.28 6.11
C TYR A 87 -2.82 4.90 6.32
N PHE A 88 -1.52 4.74 6.03
CA PHE A 88 -0.79 3.48 6.18
C PHE A 88 -0.90 2.82 7.57
N ASN A 89 -1.07 3.60 8.63
CA ASN A 89 -1.25 3.09 10.00
C ASN A 89 -2.68 3.30 10.54
N HIS A 90 -3.65 3.59 9.67
CA HIS A 90 -5.04 3.66 10.08
C HIS A 90 -5.58 2.24 10.36
N PRO A 91 -6.34 1.99 11.44
CA PRO A 91 -6.85 0.65 11.77
C PRO A 91 -7.63 0.01 10.62
N GLY A 92 -8.46 0.79 9.91
CA GLY A 92 -9.20 0.30 8.72
C GLY A 92 -8.33 -0.13 7.53
N PHE A 93 -7.02 0.17 7.55
CA PHE A 93 -6.05 -0.30 6.57
C PHE A 93 -5.19 -1.46 7.13
N VAL A 94 -4.80 -1.37 8.41
CA VAL A 94 -3.95 -2.36 9.09
C VAL A 94 -4.70 -3.66 9.37
N GLU A 95 -5.94 -3.60 9.88
CA GLU A 95 -6.68 -4.78 10.33
C GLU A 95 -6.94 -5.81 9.20
N PRO A 96 -7.36 -5.39 7.99
CA PRO A 96 -7.47 -6.33 6.87
C PRO A 96 -6.13 -6.99 6.49
N MET A 97 -4.99 -6.30 6.68
CA MET A 97 -3.67 -6.89 6.45
C MET A 97 -3.31 -7.92 7.52
N VAL A 98 -3.63 -7.65 8.78
CA VAL A 98 -3.47 -8.62 9.88
C VAL A 98 -4.28 -9.88 9.58
N ASP A 99 -5.55 -9.72 9.21
CA ASP A 99 -6.42 -10.86 8.87
C ASP A 99 -5.90 -11.64 7.66
N GLY A 100 -5.37 -10.94 6.65
CA GLY A 100 -4.68 -11.53 5.51
C GLY A 100 -3.50 -12.40 5.91
N VAL A 101 -2.59 -11.86 6.73
CA VAL A 101 -1.41 -12.58 7.22
C VAL A 101 -1.82 -13.81 8.05
N LEU A 102 -2.79 -13.68 8.96
CA LEU A 102 -3.28 -14.79 9.78
C LEU A 102 -3.85 -15.93 8.93
N ARG A 103 -4.64 -15.62 7.89
CA ARG A 103 -5.14 -16.63 6.95
C ARG A 103 -4.00 -17.30 6.19
N SER A 104 -3.03 -16.54 5.70
CA SER A 104 -1.87 -17.10 5.01
C SER A 104 -1.02 -17.99 5.90
N LEU A 105 -0.85 -17.65 7.18
CA LEU A 105 -0.20 -18.52 8.16
C LEU A 105 -1.01 -19.81 8.39
N ALA A 106 -2.34 -19.71 8.51
CA ALA A 106 -3.21 -20.87 8.67
C ALA A 106 -3.14 -21.82 7.45
N ASP A 107 -2.98 -21.29 6.24
CA ASP A 107 -2.87 -22.04 4.98
C ASP A 107 -1.52 -22.74 4.76
N LEU A 108 -0.51 -22.46 5.59
CA LEU A 108 0.74 -23.20 5.62
C LEU A 108 0.54 -24.58 6.29
N PRO A 109 1.36 -25.59 5.94
CA PRO A 109 1.40 -26.85 6.67
C PRO A 109 1.66 -26.62 8.17
N GLU A 110 0.98 -27.40 9.01
CA GLU A 110 0.98 -27.20 10.46
C GLU A 110 2.37 -27.32 11.08
N ASP A 111 3.21 -28.22 10.57
CA ASP A 111 4.56 -28.51 11.07
C ASP A 111 5.58 -27.40 10.78
N VAL A 112 5.32 -26.53 9.82
CA VAL A 112 6.19 -25.39 9.47
C VAL A 112 5.64 -24.04 9.91
N ARG A 113 4.35 -23.97 10.26
CA ARG A 113 3.61 -22.72 10.52
C ARG A 113 4.28 -21.86 11.58
N ASP A 114 4.54 -22.40 12.76
CA ASP A 114 5.07 -21.64 13.90
C ASP A 114 6.51 -21.13 13.66
N GLY A 115 7.25 -21.80 12.76
CA GLY A 115 8.59 -21.38 12.35
C GLY A 115 8.60 -20.46 11.13
N ALA A 116 7.43 -20.13 10.56
CA ALA A 116 7.37 -19.30 9.36
C ALA A 116 7.88 -17.89 9.63
N HIS A 117 8.58 -17.31 8.66
CA HIS A 117 8.94 -15.89 8.66
C HIS A 117 7.94 -15.08 7.82
N ILE A 118 7.84 -13.77 8.07
CA ILE A 118 6.98 -12.87 7.29
C ILE A 118 7.85 -11.92 6.44
N ALA A 119 7.66 -11.95 5.13
CA ALA A 119 8.27 -11.00 4.19
C ALA A 119 7.23 -9.93 3.85
N PHE A 120 7.32 -8.77 4.50
CA PHE A 120 6.46 -7.63 4.17
C PHE A 120 6.99 -6.97 2.90
N SER A 121 6.24 -7.02 1.81
CA SER A 121 6.70 -6.54 0.50
C SER A 121 6.07 -5.21 0.09
N THR A 122 6.87 -4.39 -0.60
CA THR A 122 6.44 -3.13 -1.22
C THR A 122 7.21 -2.86 -2.51
N HIS A 123 6.75 -1.93 -3.34
CA HIS A 123 7.44 -1.56 -4.58
C HIS A 123 8.81 -0.94 -4.26
N SER A 124 9.87 -1.40 -4.92
CA SER A 124 11.19 -0.79 -4.78
C SER A 124 11.20 0.60 -5.43
N ILE A 125 11.91 1.56 -4.86
CA ILE A 125 12.15 2.86 -5.50
C ILE A 125 13.65 3.18 -5.48
N PRO A 126 14.16 4.07 -6.35
CA PRO A 126 15.53 4.53 -6.26
C PRO A 126 15.82 5.05 -4.85
N THR A 127 16.96 4.69 -4.27
CA THR A 127 17.31 5.06 -2.88
C THR A 127 17.22 6.56 -2.66
N ALA A 128 17.74 7.36 -3.60
CA ALA A 128 17.66 8.82 -3.53
C ALA A 128 16.20 9.38 -3.52
N ALA A 129 15.25 8.67 -4.14
CA ALA A 129 13.84 9.03 -4.08
C ALA A 129 13.23 8.66 -2.72
N ALA A 130 13.61 7.52 -2.14
CA ALA A 130 13.25 7.16 -0.78
C ALA A 130 13.81 8.19 0.21
N ASP A 131 15.07 8.57 0.06
CA ASP A 131 15.77 9.43 1.02
C ASP A 131 15.19 10.84 1.14
N THR A 132 14.42 11.26 0.12
CA THR A 132 13.76 12.56 0.05
C THR A 132 12.25 12.47 0.23
N SER A 133 11.74 11.29 0.61
CA SER A 133 10.33 11.06 0.84
C SER A 133 9.88 11.62 2.20
N GLY A 134 8.71 12.25 2.20
CA GLY A 134 8.11 12.87 3.40
C GLY A 134 8.62 14.29 3.70
N PRO A 135 8.31 14.81 4.90
CA PRO A 135 8.80 16.12 5.35
C PRO A 135 10.33 16.14 5.40
N VAL A 136 10.93 17.33 5.25
CA VAL A 136 12.40 17.50 5.28
C VAL A 136 13.05 16.91 6.54
N ALA A 137 12.36 16.95 7.68
CA ALA A 137 12.85 16.36 8.93
C ALA A 137 12.99 14.82 8.90
N ALA A 138 12.30 14.15 7.98
CA ALA A 138 12.37 12.72 7.74
C ALA A 138 13.26 12.38 6.52
N HIS A 139 14.00 13.35 5.96
CA HIS A 139 14.98 13.06 4.91
C HIS A 139 16.21 12.37 5.50
N GLY A 140 16.74 11.38 4.80
CA GLY A 140 17.79 10.48 5.30
C GLY A 140 17.62 9.09 4.70
N GLU A 141 18.40 8.11 5.13
CA GLU A 141 18.34 6.74 4.58
C GLU A 141 16.91 6.17 4.60
N GLY A 142 16.35 5.92 3.41
CA GLY A 142 14.98 5.39 3.22
C GLY A 142 13.83 6.39 3.43
N GLY A 143 14.09 7.46 4.17
CA GLY A 143 13.16 8.53 4.50
C GLY A 143 11.80 8.06 5.04
N ALA A 144 10.79 8.93 4.94
CA ALA A 144 9.44 8.57 5.39
C ALA A 144 8.84 7.37 4.62
N TYR A 145 9.33 7.08 3.40
CA TYR A 145 8.83 5.93 2.65
C TYR A 145 9.12 4.63 3.39
N VAL A 146 10.39 4.40 3.76
CA VAL A 146 10.79 3.18 4.48
C VAL A 146 10.25 3.20 5.91
N GLU A 147 10.31 4.34 6.61
CA GLU A 147 9.80 4.47 7.99
C GLU A 147 8.31 4.11 8.08
N GLU A 148 7.45 4.63 7.18
CA GLU A 148 6.01 4.34 7.20
C GLU A 148 5.71 2.85 6.89
N HIS A 149 6.52 2.19 6.05
CA HIS A 149 6.39 0.75 5.78
C HIS A 149 6.85 -0.12 6.96
N LEU A 150 7.91 0.30 7.66
CA LEU A 150 8.36 -0.38 8.87
C LEU A 150 7.35 -0.24 10.01
N ASP A 151 6.72 0.93 10.15
CA ASP A 151 5.66 1.16 11.15
C ASP A 151 4.48 0.21 10.94
N VAL A 152 3.94 0.13 9.73
CA VAL A 152 2.82 -0.79 9.44
C VAL A 152 3.23 -2.26 9.56
N ALA A 153 4.45 -2.63 9.15
CA ALA A 153 4.96 -3.99 9.31
C ALA A 153 5.03 -4.38 10.80
N GLN A 154 5.52 -3.47 11.65
CA GLN A 154 5.56 -3.66 13.09
C GLN A 154 4.16 -3.80 13.69
N LEU A 155 3.22 -2.93 13.33
CA LEU A 155 1.83 -3.00 13.78
C LEU A 155 1.18 -4.35 13.43
N ILE A 156 1.40 -4.84 12.20
CA ILE A 156 0.86 -6.13 11.77
C ILE A 156 1.52 -7.27 12.55
N ALA A 157 2.85 -7.28 12.65
CA ALA A 157 3.59 -8.32 13.38
C ALA A 157 3.18 -8.40 14.86
N ASP A 158 2.99 -7.25 15.51
CA ASP A 158 2.54 -7.16 16.90
C ASP A 158 1.13 -7.73 17.07
N ALA A 159 0.20 -7.36 16.18
CA ALA A 159 -1.17 -7.87 16.21
C ALA A 159 -1.24 -9.38 15.91
N VAL A 160 -0.43 -9.88 14.98
CA VAL A 160 -0.29 -11.32 14.72
C VAL A 160 0.21 -12.04 15.98
N ARG A 161 1.30 -11.55 16.60
CA ARG A 161 1.85 -12.14 17.83
C ARG A 161 0.83 -12.15 18.96
N GLU A 162 0.09 -11.06 19.15
CA GLU A 162 -0.96 -10.99 20.18
C GLU A 162 -2.06 -12.03 19.96
N ARG A 163 -2.47 -12.26 18.71
CA ARG A 163 -3.56 -13.19 18.36
C ARG A 163 -3.14 -14.66 18.32
N THR A 164 -1.90 -14.96 17.96
CA THR A 164 -1.41 -16.35 17.81
C THR A 164 -0.58 -16.80 19.00
N GLY A 165 0.01 -15.88 19.76
CA GLY A 165 1.01 -16.18 20.78
C GLY A 165 2.40 -16.54 20.20
N VAL A 166 2.58 -16.44 18.88
CA VAL A 166 3.82 -16.78 18.17
C VAL A 166 4.48 -15.52 17.62
N ASP A 167 5.75 -15.34 17.92
CA ASP A 167 6.55 -14.23 17.39
C ASP A 167 7.25 -14.67 16.09
N HIS A 168 6.66 -14.32 14.94
CA HIS A 168 7.20 -14.63 13.63
C HIS A 168 8.26 -13.59 13.23
N PRO A 169 9.53 -13.98 12.98
CA PRO A 169 10.53 -13.06 12.47
C PRO A 169 10.12 -12.48 11.13
N TRP A 170 10.37 -11.19 10.91
CA TRP A 170 9.95 -10.51 9.69
C TRP A 170 11.00 -9.55 9.14
N ARG A 171 10.83 -9.20 7.85
CA ARG A 171 11.66 -8.19 7.18
C ARG A 171 10.83 -7.42 6.14
N LEU A 172 11.10 -6.13 6.01
CA LEU A 172 10.65 -5.34 4.87
C LEU A 172 11.52 -5.68 3.66
N VAL A 173 10.88 -6.08 2.56
CA VAL A 173 11.51 -6.46 1.30
C VAL A 173 10.84 -5.73 0.14
N TYR A 174 11.50 -5.73 -1.01
CA TYR A 174 11.06 -4.95 -2.16
C TYR A 174 10.85 -5.83 -3.40
N GLN A 175 10.05 -5.32 -4.33
CA GLN A 175 9.75 -5.95 -5.60
C GLN A 175 9.66 -4.90 -6.71
N SER A 176 9.40 -5.29 -7.95
CA SER A 176 9.16 -4.37 -9.07
C SER A 176 10.30 -3.36 -9.33
N ARG A 177 11.57 -3.77 -9.15
CA ARG A 177 12.72 -2.92 -9.51
C ARG A 177 12.77 -2.71 -11.02
N SER A 178 12.41 -1.51 -11.47
CA SER A 178 12.37 -1.15 -12.89
C SER A 178 13.35 0.01 -13.18
N GLY A 179 14.64 -0.29 -13.34
CA GLY A 179 15.64 0.75 -13.56
C GLY A 179 16.97 0.24 -14.06
N ALA A 180 17.85 1.15 -14.48
CA ALA A 180 19.18 0.77 -14.92
C ALA A 180 19.97 0.14 -13.75
N PRO A 181 20.76 -0.92 -13.97
CA PRO A 181 21.42 -1.68 -12.89
C PRO A 181 22.35 -0.84 -11.99
N HIS A 182 22.88 0.26 -12.51
CA HIS A 182 23.81 1.15 -11.80
C HIS A 182 23.11 2.17 -10.88
N ILE A 183 21.79 2.33 -10.98
CA ILE A 183 21.03 3.15 -10.04
C ILE A 183 20.77 2.28 -8.81
N PRO A 184 21.13 2.73 -7.59
CA PRO A 184 20.77 2.06 -6.35
C PRO A 184 19.27 2.15 -6.09
N TRP A 185 18.67 1.03 -5.74
CA TRP A 185 17.27 0.89 -5.38
C TRP A 185 17.18 0.29 -3.98
N LEU A 186 16.00 0.38 -3.37
CA LEU A 186 15.77 -0.26 -2.08
C LEU A 186 15.83 -1.78 -2.18
N GLU A 187 16.49 -2.38 -1.21
CA GLU A 187 16.83 -3.81 -1.12
C GLU A 187 16.51 -4.35 0.28
N PRO A 188 16.31 -5.67 0.46
CA PRO A 188 16.53 -6.73 -0.54
C PRO A 188 15.32 -6.93 -1.48
N ASP A 189 15.58 -7.51 -2.65
CA ASP A 189 14.53 -8.07 -3.50
C ASP A 189 13.84 -9.27 -2.81
N ILE A 190 12.56 -9.49 -3.11
CA ILE A 190 11.79 -10.62 -2.56
C ILE A 190 12.41 -11.98 -2.92
N CYS A 191 12.88 -12.18 -4.16
CA CYS A 191 13.47 -13.45 -4.57
C CYS A 191 14.80 -13.69 -3.86
N ASP A 192 15.65 -12.67 -3.78
CA ASP A 192 16.93 -12.72 -3.05
C ASP A 192 16.66 -13.03 -1.56
N HIS A 193 15.64 -12.39 -0.97
CA HIS A 193 15.25 -12.65 0.40
C HIS A 193 14.83 -14.11 0.61
N LEU A 194 14.03 -14.70 -0.29
CA LEU A 194 13.62 -16.09 -0.19
C LEU A 194 14.81 -17.06 -0.28
N GLU A 195 15.78 -16.79 -1.16
CA GLU A 195 17.02 -17.57 -1.24
C GLU A 195 17.82 -17.51 0.06
N GLU A 196 17.98 -16.32 0.63
CA GLU A 196 18.66 -16.15 1.93
C GLU A 196 17.92 -16.88 3.07
N ARG A 197 16.58 -16.84 3.11
CA ARG A 197 15.80 -17.52 4.16
C ARG A 197 15.89 -19.03 4.01
N HIS A 198 15.80 -19.55 2.80
CA HIS A 198 16.01 -20.97 2.54
C HIS A 198 17.43 -21.42 2.96
N ALA A 199 18.47 -20.67 2.60
CA ALA A 199 19.85 -20.96 3.00
C ALA A 199 20.05 -20.94 4.53
N ALA A 200 19.26 -20.14 5.25
CA ALA A 200 19.24 -20.09 6.71
C ALA A 200 18.39 -21.20 7.37
N GLY A 201 17.76 -22.08 6.59
CA GLY A 201 16.93 -23.17 7.11
C GLY A 201 15.55 -22.72 7.62
N VAL A 202 15.05 -21.58 7.18
CA VAL A 202 13.70 -21.11 7.52
C VAL A 202 12.66 -22.08 6.92
N PRO A 203 11.70 -22.57 7.70
CA PRO A 203 10.81 -23.65 7.28
C PRO A 203 9.69 -23.20 6.33
N ALA A 204 9.29 -21.92 6.38
CA ALA A 204 8.28 -21.35 5.49
C ALA A 204 8.33 -19.80 5.49
N VAL A 205 7.75 -19.17 4.46
CA VAL A 205 7.62 -17.70 4.40
C VAL A 205 6.21 -17.27 3.99
N VAL A 206 5.63 -16.32 4.72
CA VAL A 206 4.42 -15.59 4.30
C VAL A 206 4.83 -14.27 3.63
N MET A 207 4.44 -14.07 2.38
CA MET A 207 4.66 -12.84 1.62
C MET A 207 3.46 -11.91 1.80
N ALA A 208 3.65 -10.74 2.42
CA ALA A 208 2.59 -9.81 2.76
C ALA A 208 2.76 -8.47 2.00
N PRO A 209 2.01 -8.24 0.90
CA PRO A 209 2.14 -7.04 0.08
C PRO A 209 1.52 -5.81 0.75
N ILE A 210 2.22 -5.23 1.73
CA ILE A 210 1.76 -4.08 2.52
C ILE A 210 1.83 -2.77 1.73
N GLY A 211 2.65 -2.69 0.67
CA GLY A 211 2.79 -1.50 -0.17
C GLY A 211 1.56 -1.11 -0.99
N PHE A 212 0.52 -1.96 -1.03
CA PHE A 212 -0.52 -1.89 -2.06
C PHE A 212 -1.93 -2.04 -1.49
N VAL A 213 -2.85 -1.20 -1.97
CA VAL A 213 -4.27 -1.24 -1.57
C VAL A 213 -5.05 -2.32 -2.31
N SER A 214 -4.65 -2.63 -3.55
CA SER A 214 -5.30 -3.62 -4.41
C SER A 214 -4.26 -4.41 -5.19
N ASP A 215 -4.61 -5.66 -5.50
CA ASP A 215 -3.87 -6.48 -6.44
C ASP A 215 -3.88 -5.77 -7.81
N HIS A 216 -2.72 -5.72 -8.44
CA HIS A 216 -2.52 -5.26 -9.81
C HIS A 216 -1.43 -6.13 -10.43
N MET A 217 -1.23 -5.98 -11.74
CA MET A 217 -0.40 -6.88 -12.53
C MET A 217 1.00 -7.10 -11.95
N GLU A 218 1.66 -6.05 -11.46
CA GLU A 218 3.02 -6.13 -10.89
C GLU A 218 3.05 -6.94 -9.60
N VAL A 219 2.10 -6.74 -8.67
CA VAL A 219 1.99 -7.55 -7.45
C VAL A 219 1.74 -9.03 -7.76
N LEU A 220 0.81 -9.31 -8.66
CA LEU A 220 0.47 -10.68 -9.03
C LEU A 220 1.63 -11.37 -9.77
N TYR A 221 2.31 -10.65 -10.66
CA TYR A 221 3.43 -11.21 -11.39
C TYR A 221 4.64 -11.44 -10.46
N ASP A 222 5.07 -10.42 -9.71
CA ASP A 222 6.27 -10.53 -8.86
C ASP A 222 6.08 -11.57 -7.75
N LEU A 223 4.90 -11.63 -7.12
CA LEU A 223 4.68 -12.52 -5.96
C LEU A 223 4.09 -13.88 -6.35
N ASP A 224 3.00 -13.90 -7.14
CA ASP A 224 2.30 -15.16 -7.47
C ASP A 224 2.97 -15.89 -8.64
N THR A 225 3.82 -15.22 -9.44
CA THR A 225 4.60 -15.87 -10.50
C THR A 225 6.07 -16.00 -10.12
N GLU A 226 6.82 -14.90 -9.99
CA GLU A 226 8.28 -14.98 -9.84
C GLU A 226 8.73 -15.50 -8.47
N ALA A 227 8.27 -14.88 -7.38
CA ALA A 227 8.65 -15.29 -6.03
C ALA A 227 8.13 -16.70 -5.69
N THR A 228 6.92 -17.04 -6.13
CA THR A 228 6.36 -18.39 -5.96
C THR A 228 7.12 -19.43 -6.79
N ALA A 229 7.52 -19.11 -8.02
CA ALA A 229 8.37 -20.01 -8.82
C ALA A 229 9.73 -20.21 -8.15
N LYS A 230 10.38 -19.12 -7.68
CA LYS A 230 11.63 -19.16 -6.93
C LYS A 230 11.52 -20.04 -5.68
N ALA A 231 10.47 -19.84 -4.88
CA ALA A 231 10.21 -20.68 -3.71
C ALA A 231 10.05 -22.16 -4.08
N GLY A 232 9.39 -22.44 -5.21
CA GLY A 232 9.25 -23.79 -5.77
C GLY A 232 10.59 -24.43 -6.15
N GLU A 233 11.51 -23.67 -6.77
CA GLU A 233 12.88 -24.12 -7.07
C GLU A 233 13.66 -24.50 -5.80
N LEU A 234 13.46 -23.73 -4.73
CA LEU A 234 14.10 -23.94 -3.43
C LEU A 234 13.43 -25.04 -2.59
N GLY A 235 12.20 -25.44 -2.93
CA GLY A 235 11.39 -26.30 -2.07
C GLY A 235 10.94 -25.61 -0.77
N LEU A 236 10.93 -24.27 -0.74
CA LEU A 236 10.52 -23.46 0.40
C LEU A 236 9.00 -23.26 0.38
N PRO A 237 8.24 -23.72 1.39
CA PRO A 237 6.82 -23.43 1.50
C PRO A 237 6.54 -21.94 1.61
N VAL A 238 5.70 -21.41 0.72
CA VAL A 238 5.28 -20.00 0.76
C VAL A 238 3.76 -19.82 0.64
N ARG A 239 3.25 -18.73 1.21
CA ARG A 239 1.88 -18.22 1.00
C ARG A 239 1.93 -16.71 0.81
N ARG A 240 1.13 -16.19 -0.12
CA ARG A 240 0.91 -14.75 -0.26
C ARG A 240 -0.35 -14.34 0.50
N SER A 241 -0.27 -13.26 1.28
CA SER A 241 -1.45 -12.57 1.80
C SER A 241 -2.12 -11.75 0.70
N ALA A 242 -3.46 -11.78 0.67
CA ALA A 242 -4.23 -10.89 -0.18
C ALA A 242 -3.94 -9.42 0.19
N THR A 243 -4.01 -8.52 -0.80
CA THR A 243 -4.08 -7.07 -0.54
C THR A 243 -5.45 -6.70 0.03
N VAL A 244 -5.54 -5.54 0.68
CA VAL A 244 -6.75 -5.05 1.39
C VAL A 244 -8.01 -5.10 0.49
N GLY A 245 -7.89 -4.69 -0.77
CA GLY A 245 -9.00 -4.63 -1.71
C GLY A 245 -9.39 -5.96 -2.37
N ALA A 246 -8.59 -7.01 -2.23
CA ALA A 246 -8.87 -8.34 -2.77
C ALA A 246 -9.65 -9.23 -1.78
N ASP A 247 -9.71 -8.85 -0.50
CA ASP A 247 -10.47 -9.57 0.52
C ASP A 247 -11.98 -9.26 0.40
N PRO A 248 -12.85 -10.25 0.13
CA PRO A 248 -14.30 -10.06 0.14
C PRO A 248 -14.85 -9.65 1.52
N GLY A 249 -14.07 -9.85 2.59
CA GLY A 249 -14.41 -9.54 3.98
C GLY A 249 -13.95 -8.15 4.46
N SER A 250 -13.27 -7.34 3.63
CA SER A 250 -12.84 -5.98 4.00
C SER A 250 -14.03 -5.01 4.05
N ARG A 251 -14.94 -5.23 5.01
CA ARG A 251 -15.78 -4.14 5.51
C ARG A 251 -14.89 -3.18 6.27
N PRO A 252 -15.05 -1.85 6.10
CA PRO A 252 -14.44 -0.91 7.03
C PRO A 252 -14.87 -1.29 8.46
N PRO A 253 -13.96 -1.20 9.45
CA PRO A 253 -14.25 -1.64 10.80
C PRO A 253 -15.45 -0.84 11.34
N CYS A 254 -16.47 -1.56 11.80
CA CYS A 254 -17.48 -1.01 12.69
C CYS A 254 -16.75 -0.41 13.89
N ALA A 255 -16.64 0.92 13.94
CA ALA A 255 -16.22 1.62 15.14
C ALA A 255 -17.38 1.54 16.14
N ASN A 256 -17.17 0.80 17.23
CA ASN A 256 -17.95 1.00 18.46
C ASN A 256 -17.52 2.32 19.13
#